data_AF-A0A370NIX2-F1
#
_entry.id   AF-A0A370NIX2-F1
#
_cell.length_a   1.000
_cell.length_b   1.000
_cell.length_c   1.000
_cell.angle_alpha   90.00
_cell.angle_beta   90.00
_cell.angle_gamma   90.00
#
_symmetry.space_group_name_H-M   'P 1'
#
loop_
_entity.id
_entity.type
_entity.pdbx_description
1 polymer ?
#
loop_
_entity_poly.entity_id
_entity_poly.type
_entity_poly.pdbx_seq_one_letter_code
_entity_poly.pdbx_strand_id
1 'polypeptide(L)' 'MPAKSKAQQQAAGAALSAKRGEKKAGSLKGPSRSMVKSMSEKELDKMASTKTKGMPKHKSDS' A
#
# COMPACT_ATOMS: atom_id res chain seq x y z
N MET A 1 -9.56 -5.88 2.11
CA MET A 1 -10.03 -4.53 2.51
C MET A 1 -9.50 -3.50 1.52
N PRO A 2 -10.29 -2.51 1.07
CA PRO A 2 -9.83 -1.43 0.19
C PRO A 2 -8.98 -0.40 0.96
N ALA A 3 -8.10 0.34 0.27
CA ALA A 3 -7.39 1.47 0.87
C ALA A 3 -8.36 2.62 1.20
N LYS A 4 -8.09 3.39 2.27
CA LYS A 4 -8.94 4.54 2.68
C LYS A 4 -8.34 5.90 2.33
N SER A 5 -7.09 5.96 1.88
CA SER A 5 -6.43 7.20 1.42
C SER A 5 -5.49 6.90 0.26
N LYS A 6 -5.18 7.94 -0.53
CA LYS A 6 -4.23 7.84 -1.65
C LYS A 6 -2.85 7.37 -1.18
N ALA A 7 -2.39 7.89 -0.02
CA ALA A 7 -1.12 7.47 0.57
C ALA A 7 -1.09 5.97 0.91
N GLN A 8 -2.21 5.39 1.37
CA GLN A 8 -2.27 3.96 1.65
C GLN A 8 -2.28 3.10 0.38
N GLN A 9 -2.98 3.52 -0.68
CA GLN A 9 -2.98 2.80 -1.96
C GLN A 9 -1.58 2.78 -2.58
N GLN A 10 -0.85 3.91 -2.52
CA GLN A 10 0.56 3.98 -2.93
C GLN A 10 1.47 3.10 -2.07
N ALA A 11 1.30 3.12 -0.74
CA ALA A 11 2.07 2.28 0.17
C ALA A 11 1.83 0.78 -0.09
N ALA A 12 0.59 0.39 -0.39
CA ALA A 12 0.23 -0.96 -0.77
C ALA A 12 0.91 -1.39 -2.08
N GLY A 13 0.94 -0.50 -3.09
CA GLY A 13 1.65 -0.77 -4.35
C GLY A 13 3.16 -0.97 -4.15
N ALA A 14 3.81 -0.09 -3.37
CA ALA A 14 5.24 -0.24 -3.04
C ALA A 14 5.51 -1.55 -2.27
N ALA A 15 4.62 -1.90 -1.35
CA ALA A 15 4.70 -3.15 -0.62
C ALA A 15 4.50 -4.37 -1.54
N LEU A 16 3.56 -4.31 -2.48
CA LEU A 16 3.30 -5.38 -3.44
C LEU A 16 4.54 -5.69 -4.30
N SER A 17 5.16 -4.66 -4.87
CA SER A 17 6.40 -4.81 -5.65
C SER A 17 7.53 -5.42 -4.81
N ALA A 18 7.65 -5.03 -3.54
CA ALA A 18 8.65 -5.63 -2.66
C ALA A 18 8.34 -7.09 -2.32
N LYS A 19 7.07 -7.45 -2.19
CA LYS A 19 6.63 -8.83 -1.92
C LYS A 19 6.84 -9.74 -3.12
N ARG A 20 6.75 -9.19 -4.34
CA ARG A 20 7.08 -9.87 -5.60
C ARG A 20 8.59 -9.94 -5.90
N GLY A 21 9.43 -9.31 -5.07
CA GLY A 21 10.88 -9.27 -5.26
C GLY A 21 11.38 -8.21 -6.24
N GLU A 22 10.50 -7.38 -6.80
CA GLU A 22 10.88 -6.28 -7.72
C GLU A 22 11.61 -5.14 -7.00
N LYS A 23 11.35 -4.98 -5.68
CA LYS A 23 11.97 -3.97 -4.82
C LYS A 23 12.50 -4.60 -3.54
N LYS A 24 13.57 -4.05 -2.98
CA LYS A 24 14.08 -4.49 -1.67
C LYS A 24 13.09 -4.11 -0.57
N ALA A 25 12.59 -5.07 0.20
CA ALA A 25 11.73 -4.79 1.36
C ALA A 25 12.40 -3.87 2.39
N GLY A 26 13.74 -3.89 2.48
CA GLY A 26 14.53 -3.00 3.33
C GLY A 26 14.56 -1.54 2.89
N SER A 27 14.26 -1.23 1.61
CA SER A 27 14.20 0.15 1.12
C SER A 27 12.84 0.81 1.34
N LEU A 28 11.84 0.05 1.84
CA LEU A 28 10.51 0.57 2.14
C LEU A 28 10.51 1.42 3.41
N LYS A 29 9.75 2.52 3.37
CA LYS A 29 9.60 3.44 4.51
C LYS A 29 8.13 3.57 4.92
N GLY A 30 7.93 3.84 6.21
CA GLY A 30 6.61 4.07 6.79
C GLY A 30 5.64 2.89 6.59
N PRO A 31 4.38 3.14 6.21
CA PRO A 31 3.33 2.11 6.15
C PRO A 31 3.67 0.95 5.22
N SER A 32 4.37 1.21 4.10
CA SER A 32 4.73 0.18 3.12
C SER A 32 5.56 -0.95 3.73
N ARG A 33 6.46 -0.63 4.69
CA ARG A 33 7.30 -1.63 5.36
C ARG A 33 6.49 -2.55 6.26
N SER A 34 5.51 -2.00 6.99
CA SER A 34 4.59 -2.79 7.82
C SER A 34 3.64 -3.62 6.95
N MET A 35 3.16 -3.05 5.84
CA MET A 35 2.26 -3.71 4.91
C MET A 35 2.90 -4.95 4.26
N VAL A 36 4.17 -4.89 3.84
CA VAL A 36 4.87 -6.10 3.30
C VAL A 36 4.92 -7.24 4.30
N LYS A 37 5.19 -6.92 5.57
CA LYS A 37 5.38 -7.89 6.63
C LYS A 37 4.06 -8.51 7.08
N SER A 38 3.01 -7.70 7.18
CA SER A 38 1.75 -8.10 7.83
C SER A 38 0.62 -8.46 6.86
N MET A 39 0.70 -8.10 5.58
CA MET A 39 -0.37 -8.35 4.61
C MET A 39 0.07 -9.35 3.53
N SER A 40 -0.85 -10.19 3.07
CA SER A 40 -0.60 -11.10 1.93
C SER A 40 -0.50 -10.35 0.60
N GLU A 41 0.11 -10.97 -0.41
CA GLU A 41 0.21 -10.38 -1.76
C GLU A 41 -1.16 -10.00 -2.32
N LYS A 42 -2.16 -10.88 -2.17
CA LYS A 42 -3.53 -10.63 -2.64
C LYS A 42 -4.20 -9.44 -1.94
N GLU A 43 -3.90 -9.21 -0.67
CA GLU A 43 -4.46 -8.05 0.04
C GLU A 43 -3.78 -6.74 -0.37
N LEU A 44 -2.46 -6.77 -0.58
CA LEU A 44 -1.70 -5.64 -1.11
C LEU A 44 -2.18 -5.26 -2.51
N ASP A 45 -2.43 -6.26 -3.36
CA ASP A 45 -2.98 -6.08 -4.70
C ASP A 45 -4.37 -5.43 -4.66
N LYS A 46 -5.28 -5.95 -3.82
CA LYS A 46 -6.61 -5.36 -3.64
C LYS A 46 -6.54 -3.91 -3.15
N MET A 47 -5.62 -3.58 -2.25
CA MET A 47 -5.44 -2.20 -1.79
C MET A 47 -4.81 -1.31 -2.87
N ALA A 48 -3.81 -1.81 -3.59
CA ALA A 48 -3.14 -1.09 -4.67
C ALA A 48 -4.07 -0.80 -5.86
N SER A 49 -5.02 -1.70 -6.13
CA SER A 49 -5.99 -1.61 -7.22
C SER A 49 -7.21 -0.72 -6.89
N THR A 50 -7.28 -0.10 -5.71
CA THR A 50 -8.39 0.80 -5.38
C THR A 50 -8.35 2.11 -6.17
N LYS A 51 -9.52 2.60 -6.59
CA LYS A 51 -9.65 3.87 -7.32
C LYS A 51 -9.28 5.05 -6.44
N THR A 52 -8.36 5.89 -6.87
CA THR A 52 -7.88 7.07 -6.11
C THR A 52 -8.79 8.29 -6.18
N LYS A 53 -9.73 8.31 -7.13
CA LYS A 53 -10.64 9.44 -7.35
C LYS A 53 -11.60 9.59 -6.15
N GLY A 54 -11.66 10.80 -5.60
CA GLY A 54 -12.51 11.12 -4.44
C GLY A 54 -11.93 10.70 -3.07
N MET A 55 -10.76 10.06 -3.03
CA MET A 55 -10.11 9.72 -1.77
C MET A 55 -9.28 10.89 -1.21
N PRO A 56 -9.22 11.03 0.13
CA PRO A 56 -8.33 11.98 0.79
C PRO A 56 -6.85 11.62 0.55
N LYS A 57 -5.96 12.60 0.71
CA LYS A 57 -4.52 12.38 0.54
C LYS A 57 -3.98 11.49 1.66
N HIS A 58 -4.28 11.86 2.91
CA HIS A 58 -4.02 11.04 4.08
C HIS A 58 -5.32 10.61 4.76
N LYS A 59 -5.28 9.52 5.53
CA LYS A 59 -6.44 9.03 6.29
C LYS A 59 -6.99 10.06 7.28
N SER A 60 -6.14 10.98 7.74
CA SER A 60 -6.46 12.00 8.72
C SER A 60 -7.06 13.27 8.10
N ASP A 61 -7.08 13.39 6.77
CA ASP A 61 -7.69 14.53 6.05
C ASP A 61 -9.20 14.29 5.79
N SER A 62 -9.87 13.45 6.60
CA SER A 62 -11.28 13.07 6.47
C SER A 62 -12.09 13.45 7.69
#